data_AF-A0A9W8HG43-F1
#
_entry.id   AF-A0A9W8HG43-F1
#
_cell.length_a   1.000
_cell.length_b   1.000
_cell.length_c   1.000
_cell.angle_alpha   90.00
_cell.angle_beta   90.00
_cell.angle_gamma   90.00
#
_symmetry.space_group_name_H-M   'P 1'
#
loop_
_entity.id
_entity.type
_entity.pdbx_description
1 polymer ?
#
loop_
_entity_poly.entity_id
_entity_poly.type
_entity_poly.pdbx_seq_one_letter_code
_entity_poly.pdbx_strand_id
1 'polypeptide(L)'
;MDDSGLITAQATGVHIDRVTQLQDSIDQQCQMLFSSLHYLHKKAGMVQVAPSIPVTQHNEGADSADEFTSRTREIANDICRQAKKIDMLIESLPGVSVSESDQEREFGELRAENEEATRELEEANKRARVLLGDISAILQSIADNAGKK
;
A
#
# COMPACT_ATOMS: atom_id res chain seq x y z
N MET A 1 26.10 14.04 -4.36
CA MET A 1 25.32 12.80 -4.53
C MET A 1 24.55 12.65 -3.24
N ASP A 2 23.41 13.33 -3.24
CA ASP A 2 22.47 13.45 -2.15
C ASP A 2 21.19 12.84 -2.72
N ASP A 3 20.85 11.64 -2.25
CA ASP A 3 19.70 10.84 -2.73
C ASP A 3 18.92 10.24 -1.54
N SER A 4 19.21 10.70 -0.32
CA SER A 4 18.60 10.17 0.91
C SER A 4 17.30 10.91 1.29
N GLY A 5 17.12 12.16 0.84
CA GLY A 5 15.95 12.98 1.16
C GLY A 5 14.64 12.57 0.45
N LEU A 6 14.70 11.78 -0.63
CA LEU A 6 13.50 11.38 -1.38
C LEU A 6 12.77 10.16 -0.75
N ILE A 7 13.43 9.39 0.10
CA ILE A 7 12.94 8.08 0.57
C ILE A 7 11.95 8.22 1.73
N THR A 8 12.06 9.25 2.57
CA THR A 8 11.29 9.33 3.83
C THR A 8 9.85 9.82 3.63
N ALA A 9 9.58 10.70 2.66
CA ALA A 9 8.21 11.14 2.36
C ALA A 9 7.36 10.05 1.68
N GLN A 10 8.00 9.09 0.99
CA GLN A 10 7.30 7.91 0.47
C GLN A 10 6.83 6.99 1.60
N ALA A 11 7.53 6.95 2.74
CA ALA A 11 7.25 6.00 3.81
C ALA A 11 5.86 6.19 4.42
N THR A 12 5.46 7.43 4.76
CA THR A 12 4.16 7.70 5.42
C THR A 12 2.95 7.49 4.51
N GLY A 13 3.06 7.84 3.23
CA GLY A 13 2.05 7.51 2.21
C GLY A 13 1.91 6.00 1.99
N VAL A 14 3.04 5.28 2.00
CA VAL A 14 3.08 3.81 1.94
C VAL A 14 2.52 3.17 3.22
N HIS A 15 2.64 3.81 4.38
CA HIS A 15 2.12 3.28 5.66
C HIS A 15 0.59 3.20 5.68
N ILE A 16 -0.09 4.29 5.31
CA ILE A 16 -1.57 4.32 5.19
C ILE A 16 -2.05 3.38 4.08
N ASP A 17 -1.30 3.32 2.98
CA ASP A 17 -1.60 2.44 1.86
C ASP A 17 -1.53 0.95 2.28
N ARG A 18 -0.53 0.53 3.05
CA ARG A 18 -0.41 -0.88 3.50
C ARG A 18 -1.50 -1.32 4.47
N VAL A 19 -1.90 -0.46 5.41
CA VAL A 19 -3.03 -0.77 6.31
C VAL A 19 -4.33 -0.88 5.52
N THR A 20 -4.53 0.02 4.54
CA THR A 20 -5.70 -0.03 3.65
C THR A 20 -5.69 -1.31 2.80
N GLN A 21 -4.55 -1.67 2.21
CA GLN A 21 -4.38 -2.92 1.45
C GLN A 21 -4.62 -4.17 2.30
N LEU A 22 -4.27 -4.16 3.58
CA LEU A 22 -4.56 -5.25 4.51
C LEU A 22 -6.07 -5.36 4.74
N GLN A 23 -6.76 -4.24 4.98
CA GLN A 23 -8.22 -4.22 5.12
C GLN A 23 -8.90 -4.77 3.87
N ASP A 24 -8.54 -4.27 2.68
CA ASP A 24 -9.07 -4.76 1.40
C ASP A 24 -8.81 -6.26 1.21
N SER A 25 -7.63 -6.75 1.61
CA SER A 25 -7.26 -8.15 1.47
C SER A 25 -8.08 -9.05 2.41
N ILE A 26 -8.41 -8.58 3.62
CA ILE A 26 -9.28 -9.27 4.57
C ILE A 26 -10.72 -9.29 4.06
N ASP A 27 -11.24 -8.17 3.57
CA ASP A 27 -12.58 -8.09 2.99
C ASP A 27 -12.73 -9.02 1.79
N GLN A 28 -11.72 -9.06 0.92
CA GLN A 28 -11.65 -10.01 -0.19
C GLN A 28 -11.66 -11.47 0.30
N GLN A 29 -10.96 -11.78 1.40
CA GLN A 29 -10.95 -13.13 1.97
C GLN A 29 -12.33 -13.52 2.51
N CYS A 30 -13.01 -12.61 3.21
CA CYS A 30 -14.38 -12.79 3.68
C CYS A 30 -15.35 -13.06 2.52
N GLN A 31 -15.23 -12.29 1.43
CA GLN A 31 -16.03 -12.48 0.23
C GLN A 31 -15.78 -13.84 -0.41
N MET A 32 -14.51 -14.27 -0.51
CA MET A 32 -14.16 -15.60 -1.04
C MET A 32 -14.73 -16.72 -0.18
N LEU A 33 -14.68 -16.60 1.15
CA LEU A 33 -15.28 -17.56 2.06
C LEU A 33 -16.79 -17.67 1.86
N PHE A 34 -17.49 -16.55 1.79
CA PHE A 34 -18.94 -16.54 1.54
C PHE A 34 -19.29 -17.14 0.17
N SER A 35 -18.59 -16.72 -0.89
CA SER A 35 -18.79 -17.24 -2.24
C SER A 35 -18.46 -18.73 -2.33
N SER A 36 -17.44 -19.21 -1.61
CA SER A 36 -17.10 -20.63 -1.55
C SER A 36 -18.21 -21.45 -0.91
N LEU A 37 -18.76 -20.99 0.22
CA LEU A 37 -19.86 -21.65 0.90
C LEU A 37 -21.11 -21.67 0.02
N HIS A 38 -21.39 -20.55 -0.67
CA HIS A 38 -22.49 -20.47 -1.63
C HIS A 38 -22.33 -21.47 -2.76
N TYR A 39 -21.12 -21.58 -3.34
CA TYR A 39 -20.80 -22.54 -4.38
C TYR A 39 -20.98 -23.98 -3.89
N LEU A 40 -20.40 -24.34 -2.74
CA LEU A 40 -20.56 -25.68 -2.15
C LEU A 40 -22.03 -26.04 -1.95
N HIS A 41 -22.81 -25.11 -1.37
CA HIS A 41 -24.22 -25.34 -1.09
C HIS A 41 -25.07 -25.50 -2.37
N LYS A 42 -24.83 -24.68 -3.40
CA LYS A 42 -25.62 -24.71 -4.64
C LYS A 42 -25.20 -25.82 -5.60
N LYS A 43 -23.92 -26.17 -5.63
CA LYS A 43 -23.33 -27.06 -6.65
C LYS A 43 -23.04 -28.46 -6.17
N ALA A 44 -23.21 -28.74 -4.88
CA ALA A 44 -23.11 -30.09 -4.36
C ALA A 44 -24.20 -31.01 -4.95
N GLY A 45 -23.77 -32.14 -5.50
CA GLY A 45 -24.65 -33.25 -5.86
C GLY A 45 -25.14 -34.00 -4.62
N MET A 46 -26.31 -34.63 -4.72
CA MET A 46 -26.81 -35.51 -3.66
C MET A 46 -26.09 -36.86 -3.74
N VAL A 47 -25.55 -37.35 -2.62
CA VAL A 47 -24.83 -38.63 -2.54
C VAL A 47 -25.72 -39.66 -1.85
N GLN A 48 -25.72 -40.89 -2.36
CA GLN A 48 -26.44 -42.00 -1.74
C GLN A 48 -25.75 -42.40 -0.42
N VAL A 49 -26.47 -42.25 0.70
CA VAL A 49 -25.93 -42.58 2.03
C VAL A 49 -26.10 -44.07 2.37
N ALA A 50 -27.13 -44.73 1.84
CA ALA A 50 -27.40 -46.15 2.06
C ALA A 50 -27.69 -46.88 0.73
N PRO A 51 -27.07 -48.04 0.45
CA PRO A 51 -27.27 -48.80 -0.79
C PRO A 51 -28.73 -49.23 -1.02
N SER A 52 -29.50 -49.34 0.06
CA SER A 52 -30.90 -49.80 0.06
C SER A 52 -31.92 -48.71 -0.28
N ILE A 53 -31.53 -47.43 -0.33
CA ILE A 53 -32.43 -46.31 -0.59
C ILE A 53 -31.90 -45.56 -1.83
N PRO A 54 -32.54 -45.70 -3.00
CA PRO A 54 -32.14 -44.96 -4.18
C PRO A 54 -32.38 -43.46 -4.00
N VAL A 55 -31.50 -42.64 -4.58
CA VAL A 55 -31.60 -41.18 -4.54
C VAL A 55 -32.80 -40.73 -5.38
N THR A 56 -33.85 -40.23 -4.73
CA THR A 56 -35.11 -39.83 -5.38
C THR A 56 -35.13 -38.38 -5.86
N GLN A 57 -34.21 -37.54 -5.38
CA GLN A 57 -34.02 -36.16 -5.82
C GLN A 57 -32.61 -35.94 -6.36
N HIS A 58 -32.51 -35.27 -7.50
CA HIS A 58 -31.24 -34.79 -8.04
C HIS A 58 -31.23 -33.27 -7.95
N ASN A 59 -30.09 -32.69 -7.56
CA ASN A 59 -29.89 -31.26 -7.68
C ASN A 59 -29.63 -30.94 -9.15
N GLU A 60 -30.63 -30.37 -9.84
CA GLU A 60 -30.54 -30.02 -11.28
C GLU A 60 -29.45 -28.98 -11.56
N GLY A 61 -29.00 -28.24 -10.54
CA GLY A 61 -27.91 -27.27 -10.65
C GLY A 61 -26.54 -27.82 -10.28
N ALA A 62 -26.40 -29.09 -9.91
CA ALA A 62 -25.14 -29.67 -9.46
C ALA A 62 -24.12 -29.80 -10.60
N ASP A 63 -22.85 -29.59 -10.25
CA ASP A 63 -21.75 -29.86 -11.17
C ASP A 63 -21.42 -31.38 -11.15
N SER A 64 -20.70 -31.88 -12.15
CA SER A 64 -20.21 -33.26 -12.11
C SER A 64 -19.24 -33.47 -10.94
N ALA A 65 -19.10 -34.70 -10.45
CA ALA A 65 -18.24 -34.99 -9.30
C ALA A 65 -16.78 -34.55 -9.50
N ASP A 66 -16.27 -34.70 -10.73
CA ASP A 66 -14.92 -34.29 -11.11
C ASP A 66 -14.78 -32.76 -11.17
N GLU A 67 -15.73 -32.07 -11.78
CA GLU A 67 -15.75 -30.60 -11.86
C GLU A 67 -15.91 -29.97 -10.47
N PHE A 68 -16.81 -30.51 -9.65
CA PHE A 68 -17.02 -30.05 -8.27
C PHE A 68 -15.75 -30.21 -7.44
N THR A 69 -15.11 -31.38 -7.49
CA THR A 69 -13.85 -31.64 -6.77
C THR A 69 -12.72 -30.73 -7.26
N SER A 70 -12.63 -30.50 -8.57
CA SER A 70 -11.64 -29.61 -9.17
C SER A 70 -11.84 -28.15 -8.71
N ARG A 71 -13.07 -27.63 -8.83
CA ARG A 71 -13.43 -26.27 -8.43
C ARG A 71 -13.29 -26.05 -6.93
N THR A 72 -13.69 -27.00 -6.09
CA THR A 72 -13.48 -26.91 -4.64
C THR A 72 -11.98 -26.86 -4.30
N ARG A 73 -11.15 -27.64 -4.99
CA ARG A 73 -9.69 -27.59 -4.80
C ARG A 73 -9.09 -26.26 -5.25
N GLU A 74 -9.56 -25.69 -6.35
CA GLU A 74 -9.15 -24.35 -6.82
C GLU A 74 -9.49 -23.27 -5.77
N ILE A 75 -10.75 -23.23 -5.33
CA ILE A 75 -11.22 -22.31 -4.30
C ILE A 75 -10.40 -22.43 -3.01
N ALA A 76 -10.11 -23.65 -2.56
CA ALA A 76 -9.31 -23.87 -1.36
C ALA A 76 -7.87 -23.35 -1.52
N ASN A 77 -7.27 -23.55 -2.70
CA ASN A 77 -5.95 -23.01 -3.00
C ASN A 77 -5.94 -21.48 -3.01
N ASP A 78 -6.96 -20.85 -3.58
CA ASP A 78 -7.07 -19.40 -3.65
C ASP A 78 -7.24 -18.77 -2.26
N ILE A 79 -8.07 -19.36 -1.41
CA ILE A 79 -8.21 -18.93 0.00
C ILE A 79 -6.87 -19.04 0.74
N CYS A 80 -6.15 -20.15 0.56
CA CYS A 80 -4.82 -20.35 1.17
C CYS A 80 -3.79 -19.34 0.66
N ARG A 81 -3.81 -19.00 -0.64
CA ARG A 81 -2.92 -17.98 -1.21
C ARG A 81 -3.24 -16.60 -0.63
N GLN A 82 -4.51 -16.25 -0.50
CA GLN A 82 -4.91 -14.98 0.09
C GLN A 82 -4.51 -14.89 1.56
N ALA A 83 -4.66 -15.96 2.33
CA ALA A 83 -4.20 -16.02 3.71
C ALA A 83 -2.69 -15.72 3.80
N LYS A 84 -1.87 -16.36 2.95
CA LYS A 84 -0.43 -16.07 2.89
C LYS A 84 -0.11 -14.63 2.49
N LYS A 85 -0.90 -14.03 1.58
CA LYS A 85 -0.74 -12.62 1.22
C LYS A 85 -1.00 -11.71 2.41
N ILE A 86 -2.03 -12.02 3.21
CA ILE A 86 -2.34 -11.31 4.45
C ILE A 86 -1.18 -11.44 5.44
N ASP A 87 -0.62 -12.64 5.62
CA ASP A 87 0.55 -12.84 6.49
C ASP A 87 1.75 -11.97 6.05
N MET A 88 2.06 -11.96 4.74
CA MET A 88 3.13 -11.11 4.20
C MET A 88 2.83 -9.62 4.39
N LEU A 89 1.57 -9.20 4.25
CA LEU A 89 1.17 -7.81 4.49
C LEU A 89 1.38 -7.42 5.95
N ILE A 90 1.03 -8.31 6.90
CA ILE A 90 1.24 -8.12 8.33
C ILE A 90 2.73 -8.01 8.65
N GLU A 91 3.57 -8.92 8.12
CA GLU A 91 5.03 -8.85 8.30
C GLU A 91 5.63 -7.58 7.70
N SER A 92 5.02 -7.07 6.63
CA SER A 92 5.43 -5.82 6.00
C SER A 92 4.88 -4.58 6.69
N LEU A 93 4.09 -4.70 7.76
CA LEU A 93 3.53 -3.55 8.43
C LEU A 93 4.64 -2.70 9.05
N PRO A 94 4.75 -1.42 8.65
CA PRO A 94 5.77 -0.53 9.13
C PRO A 94 5.50 -0.16 10.59
N GLY A 95 6.53 -0.17 11.42
CA GLY A 95 6.41 0.17 12.84
C GLY A 95 5.80 -0.92 13.73
N VAL A 96 5.50 -2.12 13.20
CA VAL A 96 4.95 -3.24 14.02
C VAL A 96 5.92 -3.70 15.11
N SER A 97 7.23 -3.44 14.94
CA SER A 97 8.30 -3.81 15.87
C SER A 97 8.82 -2.64 16.72
N VAL A 98 8.31 -1.42 16.53
CA VAL A 98 8.84 -0.21 17.16
C VAL A 98 7.85 0.29 18.21
N SER A 99 8.34 0.68 19.38
CA SER A 99 7.49 1.25 20.43
C SER A 99 7.03 2.66 20.05
N GLU A 100 5.85 3.08 20.53
CA GLU A 100 5.35 4.45 20.31
C GLU A 100 6.34 5.50 20.79
N SER A 101 7.02 5.26 21.92
CA SER A 101 8.05 6.16 22.45
C SER A 101 9.28 6.26 21.55
N ASP A 102 9.69 5.16 20.90
CA ASP A 102 10.81 5.19 19.96
C ASP A 102 10.44 5.93 18.67
N GLN A 103 9.21 5.74 18.17
CA GLN A 103 8.68 6.48 17.03
C GLN A 103 8.60 7.98 17.34
N GLU A 104 8.11 8.35 18.52
CA GLU A 104 7.99 9.77 18.91
C GLU A 104 9.37 10.43 19.06
N ARG A 105 10.37 9.71 19.58
CA ARG A 105 11.76 10.19 19.62
C ARG A 105 12.31 10.40 18.21
N GLU A 106 12.14 9.43 17.32
CA GLU A 106 12.59 9.53 15.92
C GLU A 106 11.90 10.70 15.20
N PHE A 107 10.59 10.91 15.41
CA PHE A 107 9.88 12.08 14.90
C PHE A 107 10.44 13.40 15.43
N GLY A 108 10.82 13.45 16.71
CA GLY A 108 11.45 14.62 17.31
C GLY A 108 12.80 14.95 16.67
N GLU A 109 13.64 13.93 16.46
CA GLU A 109 14.94 14.05 15.80
C GLU A 109 14.79 14.54 14.35
N LEU A 110 13.91 13.89 13.57
CA LEU A 110 13.60 14.28 12.19
C LEU A 110 13.06 15.71 12.09
N ARG A 111 12.24 16.13 13.05
CA ARG A 111 11.71 17.49 13.08
C ARG A 111 12.81 18.52 13.31
N ALA A 112 13.70 18.27 14.26
CA ALA A 112 14.83 19.15 14.53
C ALA A 112 15.75 19.27 13.31
N GLU A 113 16.07 18.15 12.66
CA GLU A 113 16.85 18.12 11.42
C GLU A 113 16.16 18.91 10.29
N ASN A 114 14.85 18.76 10.13
CA ASN A 114 14.08 19.48 9.12
C ASN A 114 14.06 21.01 9.38
N GLU A 115 13.93 21.42 10.64
CA GLU A 115 13.98 22.82 11.05
C GLU A 115 15.36 23.45 10.80
N GLU A 116 16.44 22.70 11.04
CA GLU A 116 17.80 23.12 10.71
C GLU A 116 18.00 23.25 9.20
N ALA A 117 17.65 22.22 8.43
CA ALA A 117 17.75 22.23 6.97
C ALA A 117 16.93 23.37 6.33
N THR A 118 15.74 23.65 6.86
CA THR A 118 14.89 24.76 6.41
C THR A 118 15.58 26.11 6.64
N ARG A 119 16.22 26.30 7.80
CA ARG A 119 16.94 27.53 8.11
C ARG A 119 18.13 27.74 7.19
N GLU A 120 18.91 26.69 6.94
CA GLU A 120 20.04 26.75 6.00
C GLU A 120 19.56 27.10 4.58
N LEU A 121 18.43 26.52 4.15
CA LEU A 121 17.79 26.82 2.88
C LEU A 121 17.38 28.30 2.81
N GLU A 122 16.76 28.84 3.85
CA GLU A 122 16.36 30.26 3.92
C GLU A 122 17.56 31.19 3.84
N GLU A 123 18.65 30.88 4.56
CA GLU A 123 19.89 31.66 4.52
C GLU A 123 20.56 31.60 3.14
N ALA A 124 20.61 30.43 2.51
CA ALA A 124 21.09 30.27 1.15
C ALA A 124 20.22 31.07 0.16
N ASN A 125 18.89 31.03 0.30
CA ASN A 125 17.97 31.78 -0.54
C ASN A 125 18.16 33.29 -0.39
N LYS A 126 18.34 33.77 0.84
CA LYS A 126 18.61 35.18 1.12
C LYS A 126 19.91 35.64 0.46
N ARG A 127 21.00 34.87 0.59
CA ARG A 127 22.28 35.16 -0.08
C ARG A 127 22.13 35.21 -1.60
N ALA A 128 21.42 34.24 -2.18
CA ALA A 128 21.16 34.20 -3.62
C ALA A 128 20.37 35.43 -4.09
N ARG A 129 19.36 35.88 -3.34
CA ARG A 129 18.57 37.08 -3.66
C ARG A 129 19.38 38.37 -3.60
N VAL A 130 20.26 38.50 -2.60
CA VAL A 130 21.17 39.66 -2.49
C VAL A 130 22.10 39.71 -3.71
N LEU A 131 22.76 38.59 -4.02
CA LEU A 131 23.66 38.51 -5.17
C LEU A 131 22.94 38.79 -6.50
N LEU A 132 21.71 38.28 -6.66
CA LEU A 132 20.89 38.59 -7.83
C LEU A 132 20.61 40.09 -7.94
N GLY A 133 20.25 40.74 -6.82
CA GLY A 133 20.05 42.19 -6.76
C GLY A 133 21.30 42.97 -7.17
N ASP A 134 22.47 42.57 -6.68
CA ASP A 134 23.75 43.21 -7.01
C ASP A 134 24.07 43.06 -8.50
N ILE A 135 23.90 41.86 -9.07
CA ILE A 135 24.11 41.60 -10.50
C ILE A 135 23.13 42.43 -11.35
N SER A 136 21.85 42.47 -10.97
CA SER A 136 20.84 43.28 -11.67
C SER A 136 21.17 44.77 -11.63
N ALA A 137 21.66 45.30 -10.50
CA ALA A 137 22.07 46.69 -10.38
C ALA A 137 23.29 47.01 -11.27
N ILE A 138 24.28 46.12 -11.33
CA ILE A 138 25.44 46.27 -12.22
C ILE A 138 25.00 46.26 -13.68
N LEU A 139 24.13 45.31 -14.09
CA LEU A 139 23.61 45.25 -15.46
C LEU A 139 22.83 46.50 -15.84
N GLN A 140 22.00 47.02 -14.93
CA GLN A 140 21.27 48.27 -15.16
C GLN A 140 22.22 49.46 -15.32
N SER A 141 23.26 49.56 -14.48
CA SER A 141 24.28 50.61 -14.59
C SER A 141 25.03 50.55 -15.93
N ILE A 142 25.37 49.35 -16.41
CA ILE A 142 26.00 49.16 -17.72
C ILE A 142 25.06 49.58 -18.85
N ALA A 143 23.78 49.20 -18.79
CA ALA A 143 22.77 49.58 -19.78
C ALA A 143 22.55 51.11 -19.84
N ASP A 144 22.41 51.76 -18.68
CA ASP A 144 22.22 53.21 -18.57
C ASP A 144 23.44 54.00 -19.07
N ASN A 145 24.64 53.46 -18.89
CA ASN A 145 25.87 54.09 -19.36
C ASN A 145 26.12 53.85 -20.87
N ALA A 146 25.65 52.72 -21.41
CA ALA A 146 25.70 52.43 -22.83
C ALA A 146 24.70 53.27 -23.66
N GLY A 147 23.57 53.69 -23.06
CA GLY A 147 22.57 54.55 -23.69
C GLY A 147 22.89 56.05 -23.73
N LYS A 148 24.01 56.49 -23.13
CA LYS A 148 24.45 57.90 -23.07
C LYS A 148 25.46 58.31 -24.17
N LYS A 149 25.55 57.55 -25.28
CA LYS A 149 26.33 57.92 -26.46
C LYS A 149 25.45 58.44 -27.58
#